data_AF-A0A7J4UTF3-F1
#
_entry.id   AF-A0A7J4UTF3-F1
#
_cell.length_a   1.000
_cell.length_b   1.000
_cell.length_c   1.000
_cell.angle_alpha   90.00
_cell.angle_beta   90.00
_cell.angle_gamma   90.00
#
_symmetry.space_group_name_H-M   'P 1'
#
loop_
_entity.id
_entity.type
_entity.pdbx_description
1 polymer ?
#
loop_
_entity_poly.entity_id
_entity_poly.type
_entity_poly.pdbx_seq_one_letter_code
_entity_poly.pdbx_strand_id
1 'polypeptide(L)'
;KVVGFSNVFFDSNSPPITDLIEKFIVPGQLSIVPTSHINNHRDAAFVVLALSSLLVDNKMTESPDYEHIKNIPLLISMDEAHNFLSRGNTETQQEDLLIDKFINVAKQGRKELLGLFLVTQDPHDIDADILSQIKTKVILNLSEESAIRCLNLPARLKWKVPNLTRGNMVIHSPDYCDPTEVTGLSRCLVRHGR
;
A
#
# COMPACT_ATOMS: atom_id res chain seq x y z
N LYS A 1 12.20 -27.55 -12.38
CA LYS A 1 13.35 -26.67 -12.71
C LYS A 1 13.01 -25.29 -12.19
N VAL A 2 13.50 -24.94 -10.99
CA VAL A 2 13.33 -23.59 -10.42
C VAL A 2 14.45 -22.75 -11.01
N VAL A 3 14.09 -21.74 -11.79
CA VAL A 3 15.04 -20.81 -12.40
C VAL A 3 15.04 -19.53 -11.57
N GLY A 4 16.20 -19.24 -10.98
CA GLY A 4 16.64 -17.89 -10.62
C GLY A 4 16.38 -17.46 -9.18
N PHE A 5 17.43 -17.46 -8.35
CA PHE A 5 17.67 -16.53 -7.23
C PHE A 5 19.13 -16.65 -6.70
N SER A 6 20.13 -16.70 -7.58
CA SER A 6 21.51 -16.92 -7.12
C SER A 6 22.27 -15.64 -6.76
N ASN A 7 21.80 -14.43 -7.11
CA ASN A 7 22.68 -13.25 -7.10
C ASN A 7 22.14 -11.97 -6.44
N VAL A 8 20.96 -11.95 -5.80
CA VAL A 8 20.40 -10.66 -5.30
C VAL A 8 20.65 -10.41 -3.81
N PHE A 9 20.71 -11.45 -2.96
CA PHE A 9 20.94 -11.27 -1.52
C PHE A 9 21.73 -12.44 -0.92
N PHE A 10 23.05 -12.31 -0.86
CA PHE A 10 23.90 -13.18 -0.03
C PHE A 10 24.54 -12.32 1.06
N ASP A 11 23.79 -12.11 2.15
CA ASP A 11 24.41 -11.82 3.44
C ASP A 11 24.30 -13.11 4.28
N SER A 12 25.43 -13.77 4.48
CA SER A 12 25.58 -15.21 4.74
C SER A 12 25.08 -15.70 6.10
N ASN A 13 24.31 -14.91 6.85
CA ASN A 13 23.82 -15.28 8.19
C ASN A 13 22.41 -14.76 8.53
N SER A 14 21.70 -14.15 7.58
CA SER A 14 20.33 -13.69 7.84
C SER A 14 19.34 -14.84 7.61
N PRO A 15 18.54 -15.23 8.63
CA PRO A 15 17.49 -16.23 8.41
C PRO A 15 16.49 -15.70 7.38
N PRO A 16 15.95 -16.56 6.51
CA PRO A 16 15.00 -16.14 5.50
C PRO A 16 13.73 -15.63 6.18
N ILE A 17 13.04 -14.68 5.55
CA ILE A 17 11.82 -14.09 6.12
C ILE A 17 10.74 -15.16 6.39
N THR A 18 10.72 -16.24 5.59
CA THR A 18 9.84 -17.39 5.75
C THR A 18 9.96 -18.05 7.13
N ASP A 19 11.16 -18.07 7.70
CA ASP A 19 11.43 -18.64 9.03
C ASP A 19 11.10 -17.65 10.16
N LEU A 20 10.88 -16.38 9.79
CA LEU A 20 10.57 -15.29 10.71
C LEU A 20 9.10 -14.86 10.66
N ILE A 21 8.25 -15.47 9.81
CA ILE A 21 6.86 -15.06 9.60
C ILE A 21 6.07 -14.97 10.91
N GLU A 22 6.22 -15.96 11.80
CA GLU A 22 5.50 -15.98 13.08
C GLU A 22 5.91 -14.83 14.01
N LYS A 23 7.15 -14.33 13.88
CA LYS A 23 7.64 -13.13 14.61
C LYS A 23 7.28 -11.84 13.89
N PHE A 24 7.19 -11.90 12.56
CA PHE A 24 6.87 -10.77 11.71
C PHE A 24 5.38 -10.44 11.76
N ILE A 25 4.52 -11.42 11.99
CA ILE A 25 3.08 -11.21 12.06
C ILE A 25 2.59 -11.62 13.44
N VAL A 26 2.31 -10.64 14.28
CA VAL A 26 1.77 -10.88 15.62
C VAL A 26 0.54 -9.97 15.81
N PRO A 27 -0.58 -10.48 16.36
CA PRO A 27 -1.74 -9.64 16.61
C PRO A 27 -1.38 -8.41 17.46
N GLY A 28 -1.75 -7.21 16.98
CA GLY A 28 -1.47 -5.94 17.65
C GLY A 28 -0.06 -5.37 17.43
N GLN A 29 0.80 -6.07 16.68
CA GLN A 29 2.14 -5.58 16.33
C GLN A 29 2.10 -4.74 15.05
N LEU A 30 2.89 -3.65 15.03
CA LEU A 30 3.22 -2.92 13.81
C LEU A 30 4.56 -3.43 13.29
N SER A 31 4.54 -4.15 12.17
CA SER A 31 5.74 -4.62 11.50
C SER A 31 6.10 -3.68 10.35
N ILE A 32 7.32 -3.16 10.37
CA ILE A 32 7.81 -2.17 9.41
C ILE A 32 8.96 -2.80 8.62
N VAL A 33 8.89 -2.69 7.29
CA VAL A 33 9.96 -3.12 6.38
C VAL A 33 10.69 -1.87 5.90
N PRO A 34 11.85 -1.53 6.48
CA PRO A 34 12.59 -0.35 6.06
C PRO A 34 13.28 -0.60 4.72
N THR A 35 12.98 0.25 3.73
CA THR A 35 13.63 0.21 2.40
C THR A 35 14.76 1.23 2.26
N SER A 36 14.94 2.12 3.23
CA SER A 36 15.90 3.24 3.21
C SER A 36 17.37 2.84 3.06
N HIS A 37 17.71 1.59 3.38
CA HIS A 37 19.08 1.06 3.30
C HIS A 37 19.38 0.35 1.99
N ILE A 38 18.37 0.19 1.11
CA ILE A 38 18.53 -0.48 -0.17
C ILE A 38 18.87 0.58 -1.22
N ASN A 39 20.13 0.59 -1.65
CA ASN A 39 20.64 1.62 -2.57
C ASN A 39 19.98 1.59 -3.95
N ASN A 40 19.44 0.45 -4.36
CA ASN A 40 18.79 0.28 -5.65
C ASN A 40 17.27 0.25 -5.47
N HIS A 41 16.60 1.24 -6.09
CA HIS A 41 15.15 1.36 -6.04
C HIS A 41 14.43 0.11 -6.57
N ARG A 42 14.99 -0.58 -7.59
CA ARG A 42 14.42 -1.82 -8.13
C ARG A 42 14.50 -2.96 -7.12
N ASP A 43 15.60 -3.08 -6.39
CA ASP A 43 15.77 -4.15 -5.40
C ASP A 43 14.86 -3.90 -4.20
N ALA A 44 14.70 -2.63 -3.80
CA ALA A 44 13.75 -2.23 -2.77
C ALA A 44 12.31 -2.55 -3.19
N ALA A 45 11.97 -2.21 -4.44
CA ALA A 45 10.69 -2.52 -5.03
C ALA A 45 10.43 -4.03 -4.99
N PHE A 46 11.38 -4.81 -5.49
CA PHE A 46 11.30 -6.26 -5.53
C PHE A 46 11.06 -6.89 -4.15
N VAL A 47 11.77 -6.45 -3.11
CA VAL A 47 11.59 -6.96 -1.73
C VAL A 47 10.18 -6.68 -1.23
N VAL A 48 9.68 -5.45 -1.39
CA VAL A 48 8.32 -5.07 -0.95
C VAL A 48 7.27 -5.87 -1.72
N LEU A 49 7.43 -6.01 -3.04
CA LEU A 49 6.51 -6.77 -3.90
C LEU A 49 6.50 -8.26 -3.53
N ALA A 50 7.66 -8.86 -3.29
CA ALA A 50 7.78 -10.27 -2.89
C ALA A 50 7.14 -10.54 -1.52
N LEU A 51 7.44 -9.70 -0.52
CA LEU A 51 6.83 -9.80 0.80
C LEU A 51 5.32 -9.61 0.74
N SER A 52 4.86 -8.62 -0.01
CA SER A 52 3.43 -8.39 -0.14
C SER A 52 2.73 -9.54 -0.86
N SER A 53 3.35 -10.10 -1.90
CA SER A 53 2.84 -11.28 -2.59
C SER A 53 2.70 -12.46 -1.63
N LEU A 54 3.72 -12.73 -0.81
CA LEU A 54 3.69 -13.80 0.19
C LEU A 54 2.52 -13.64 1.17
N LEU A 55 2.30 -12.43 1.69
CA LEU A 55 1.20 -12.13 2.60
C LEU A 55 -0.15 -12.29 1.92
N VAL A 56 -0.30 -11.75 0.71
CA VAL A 56 -1.52 -11.80 -0.08
C VAL A 56 -1.87 -13.23 -0.45
N ASP A 57 -0.91 -14.02 -0.92
CA ASP A 57 -1.12 -15.41 -1.33
C ASP A 57 -1.61 -16.25 -0.15
N ASN A 58 -0.96 -16.14 1.01
CA ASN A 58 -1.36 -16.85 2.23
C ASN A 58 -2.70 -16.35 2.80
N LYS A 59 -3.11 -15.13 2.48
CA LYS A 59 -4.43 -14.62 2.89
C LYS A 59 -5.56 -15.01 1.97
N MET A 60 -5.33 -14.95 0.67
CA MET A 60 -6.38 -15.11 -0.34
C MET A 60 -6.62 -16.58 -0.71
N THR A 61 -5.70 -17.48 -0.37
CA THR A 61 -5.86 -18.93 -0.60
C THR A 61 -6.67 -19.62 0.50
N GLU A 62 -7.30 -20.75 0.17
CA GLU A 62 -7.95 -21.64 1.14
C GLU A 62 -6.94 -22.59 1.82
N SER A 63 -5.80 -22.85 1.18
CA SER A 63 -4.74 -23.73 1.67
C SER A 63 -3.43 -22.94 1.82
N PRO A 64 -3.26 -22.19 2.91
CA PRO A 64 -2.07 -21.36 3.13
C PRO A 64 -0.86 -22.21 3.50
N ASP A 65 0.33 -21.79 3.08
CA ASP A 65 1.58 -22.37 3.57
C ASP A 65 1.79 -22.02 5.05
N TYR A 66 1.29 -20.85 5.46
CA TYR A 66 1.39 -20.31 6.81
C TYR A 66 -0.01 -20.01 7.38
N GLU A 67 -0.61 -21.01 8.03
CA GLU A 67 -1.94 -20.93 8.66
C GLU A 67 -2.06 -19.77 9.67
N HIS A 68 -0.94 -19.42 10.31
CA HIS A 68 -0.85 -18.27 11.22
C HIS A 68 -1.25 -16.95 10.54
N ILE A 69 -0.82 -16.74 9.30
CA ILE A 69 -1.19 -15.55 8.51
C ILE A 69 -2.70 -15.55 8.26
N LYS A 70 -3.26 -16.71 7.88
CA LYS A 70 -4.67 -16.85 7.49
C LYS A 70 -5.64 -16.41 8.58
N ASN A 71 -5.33 -16.63 9.85
CA ASN A 71 -6.25 -16.37 10.95
C ASN A 71 -6.14 -14.95 11.55
N ILE A 72 -5.07 -14.21 11.25
CA ILE A 72 -4.84 -12.88 11.83
C ILE A 72 -5.40 -11.80 10.91
N PRO A 73 -6.24 -10.86 11.37
CA PRO A 73 -6.62 -9.70 10.57
C PRO A 73 -5.38 -8.85 10.22
N LEU A 74 -5.18 -8.55 8.94
CA LEU A 74 -4.02 -7.82 8.45
C LEU A 74 -4.42 -6.55 7.71
N LEU A 75 -3.64 -5.49 7.91
CA LEU A 75 -3.68 -4.28 7.12
C LEU A 75 -2.31 -4.13 6.46
N ILE A 76 -2.25 -4.28 5.14
CA ILE A 76 -1.02 -4.02 4.38
C ILE A 76 -0.99 -2.54 4.05
N SER A 77 0.02 -1.85 4.58
CA SER A 77 0.28 -0.44 4.28
C SER A 77 1.43 -0.32 3.28
N MET A 78 1.24 0.45 2.23
CA MET A 78 2.27 0.75 1.23
C MET A 78 2.49 2.25 1.16
N ASP A 79 3.70 2.68 1.52
CA ASP A 79 4.16 4.04 1.27
C ASP A 79 4.60 4.17 -0.19
N GLU A 80 4.43 5.35 -0.78
CA GLU A 80 4.74 5.59 -2.20
C GLU A 80 4.12 4.54 -3.15
N ALA A 81 2.85 4.18 -2.93
CA ALA A 81 2.18 3.04 -3.57
C ALA A 81 2.19 3.08 -5.12
N HIS A 82 2.32 4.25 -5.74
CA HIS A 82 2.45 4.40 -7.20
C HIS A 82 3.72 3.72 -7.74
N ASN A 83 4.77 3.57 -6.94
CA ASN A 83 5.99 2.85 -7.35
C ASN A 83 5.77 1.33 -7.52
N PHE A 84 4.67 0.80 -7.00
CA PHE A 84 4.41 -0.64 -6.90
C PHE A 84 3.16 -1.07 -7.67
N LEU A 85 2.17 -0.19 -7.76
CA LEU A 85 0.81 -0.51 -8.22
C LEU A 85 0.44 0.23 -9.52
N SER A 86 1.41 0.52 -10.38
CA SER A 86 1.22 1.22 -11.65
C SER A 86 1.31 0.27 -12.84
N ARG A 87 0.22 0.03 -13.58
CA ARG A 87 0.22 -0.79 -14.81
C ARG A 87 1.00 -0.17 -15.98
N GLY A 88 1.27 1.13 -15.95
CA GLY A 88 1.94 1.84 -17.05
C GLY A 88 3.47 1.80 -16.99
N ASN A 89 4.03 1.41 -15.84
CA ASN A 89 5.46 1.42 -15.56
C ASN A 89 6.02 0.00 -15.33
N THR A 90 5.25 -1.05 -15.65
CA THR A 90 5.71 -2.43 -15.49
C THR A 90 6.70 -2.78 -16.60
N GLU A 91 7.92 -3.17 -16.20
CA GLU A 91 8.93 -3.68 -17.12
C GLU A 91 8.76 -5.20 -17.32
N THR A 92 7.97 -5.87 -16.46
CA THR A 92 7.90 -7.33 -16.41
C THR A 92 6.48 -7.88 -16.20
N GLN A 93 6.20 -9.07 -16.76
CA GLN A 93 4.95 -9.82 -16.56
C GLN A 93 4.68 -10.16 -15.07
N GLN A 94 5.72 -10.19 -14.24
CA GLN A 94 5.61 -10.49 -12.82
C GLN A 94 4.97 -9.33 -12.04
N GLU A 95 5.21 -8.09 -12.46
CA GLU A 95 4.60 -6.90 -11.87
C GLU A 95 3.10 -6.84 -12.20
N ASP A 96 2.70 -7.19 -13.43
CA ASP A 96 1.28 -7.25 -13.83
C ASP A 96 0.50 -8.29 -12.99
N LEU A 97 1.08 -9.48 -12.79
CA LEU A 97 0.48 -10.51 -11.94
C LEU A 97 0.28 -10.02 -10.51
N LEU A 98 1.18 -9.20 -10.00
CA LEU A 98 1.06 -8.65 -8.66
C LEU A 98 -0.03 -7.58 -8.59
N ILE A 99 -0.13 -6.72 -9.59
CA ILE A 99 -1.25 -5.77 -9.68
C ILE A 99 -2.58 -6.52 -9.67
N ASP A 100 -2.70 -7.61 -10.44
CA ASP A 100 -3.91 -8.43 -10.45
C ASP A 100 -4.22 -9.05 -9.07
N LYS A 101 -3.19 -9.48 -8.33
CA LYS A 101 -3.35 -9.89 -6.92
C LYS A 101 -3.88 -8.76 -6.05
N PHE A 102 -3.33 -7.55 -6.17
CA PHE A 102 -3.81 -6.39 -5.42
C PHE A 102 -5.23 -5.97 -5.80
N ILE A 103 -5.61 -6.08 -7.07
CA ILE A 103 -6.99 -5.89 -7.51
C ILE A 103 -7.91 -6.92 -6.84
N ASN A 104 -7.48 -8.18 -6.77
CA ASN A 104 -8.24 -9.22 -6.07
C ASN A 104 -8.37 -8.92 -4.58
N VAL A 105 -7.30 -8.49 -3.91
CA VAL A 105 -7.34 -8.05 -2.50
C VAL A 105 -8.28 -6.86 -2.32
N ALA A 106 -8.23 -5.87 -3.21
CA ALA A 106 -9.10 -4.71 -3.11
C ALA A 106 -10.59 -5.08 -3.26
N LYS A 107 -10.90 -6.10 -4.08
CA LYS A 107 -12.27 -6.61 -4.29
C LYS A 107 -12.75 -7.56 -3.18
N GLN A 108 -11.88 -8.44 -2.70
CA GLN A 108 -12.27 -9.60 -1.89
C GLN A 108 -11.60 -9.66 -0.51
N GLY A 109 -10.55 -8.88 -0.27
CA GLY A 109 -9.74 -8.92 0.96
C GLY A 109 -10.55 -8.72 2.23
N ARG A 110 -11.66 -7.98 2.18
CA ARG A 110 -12.60 -7.83 3.31
C ARG A 110 -13.11 -9.18 3.84
N LYS A 111 -13.36 -10.16 2.96
CA LYS A 111 -13.81 -11.51 3.34
C LYS A 111 -12.70 -12.28 4.07
N GLU A 112 -11.44 -12.02 3.69
CA GLU A 112 -10.24 -12.68 4.21
C GLU A 112 -9.57 -11.93 5.37
N LEU A 113 -10.26 -10.91 5.92
CA LEU A 113 -9.74 -10.03 6.97
C LEU A 113 -8.42 -9.34 6.56
N LEU A 114 -8.28 -9.04 5.27
CA LEU A 114 -7.14 -8.36 4.67
C LEU A 114 -7.56 -6.99 4.12
N GLY A 115 -7.04 -5.93 4.73
CA GLY A 115 -7.22 -4.55 4.29
C GLY A 115 -5.99 -4.00 3.56
N LEU A 116 -6.21 -2.97 2.75
CA LEU A 116 -5.15 -2.17 2.12
C LEU A 116 -5.16 -0.74 2.66
N PHE A 117 -3.99 -0.18 2.93
CA PHE A 117 -3.78 1.22 3.25
C PHE A 117 -2.68 1.80 2.35
N LEU A 118 -3.07 2.54 1.32
CA LEU A 118 -2.13 3.04 0.32
C LEU A 118 -1.85 4.52 0.58
N VAL A 119 -0.58 4.89 0.62
CA VAL A 119 -0.12 6.27 0.71
C VAL A 119 0.60 6.60 -0.59
N THR A 120 0.24 7.72 -1.21
CA THR A 120 0.85 8.18 -2.47
C THR A 120 0.64 9.68 -2.65
N GLN A 121 1.58 10.32 -3.34
CA GLN A 121 1.49 11.69 -3.84
C GLN A 121 0.86 11.73 -5.24
N ASP A 122 1.01 10.66 -6.04
CA ASP A 122 0.54 10.57 -7.42
C ASP A 122 -0.57 9.51 -7.53
N PRO A 123 -1.82 9.83 -7.14
CA PRO A 123 -2.92 8.88 -7.19
C PRO A 123 -3.37 8.56 -8.61
N HIS A 124 -2.93 9.29 -9.64
CA HIS A 124 -3.26 8.96 -11.03
C HIS A 124 -2.42 7.81 -11.59
N ASP A 125 -1.26 7.53 -10.98
CA ASP A 125 -0.35 6.45 -11.39
C ASP A 125 -0.68 5.10 -10.76
N ILE A 126 -1.60 5.05 -9.78
CA ILE A 126 -2.11 3.79 -9.24
C ILE A 126 -3.17 3.22 -10.20
N ASP A 127 -3.16 1.90 -10.37
CA ASP A 127 -4.17 1.18 -11.15
C ASP A 127 -5.61 1.56 -10.75
N ALA A 128 -6.40 1.91 -11.78
CA ALA A 128 -7.75 2.42 -11.61
C ALA A 128 -8.71 1.40 -10.98
N ASP A 129 -8.51 0.10 -11.23
CA ASP A 129 -9.33 -0.94 -10.61
C ASP A 129 -9.07 -0.97 -9.10
N ILE A 130 -7.82 -0.84 -8.66
CA ILE A 130 -7.48 -0.75 -7.22
C ILE A 130 -8.12 0.49 -6.59
N LEU A 131 -7.91 1.67 -7.19
CA LEU A 131 -8.45 2.94 -6.67
C LEU A 131 -9.98 2.95 -6.57
N SER A 132 -10.68 2.32 -7.53
CA SER A 132 -12.14 2.24 -7.54
C SER A 132 -12.72 1.44 -6.36
N GLN A 133 -11.95 0.49 -5.83
CA GLN A 133 -12.32 -0.32 -4.68
C GLN A 133 -12.03 0.39 -3.36
N ILE A 134 -11.07 1.32 -3.32
CA ILE A 134 -10.75 2.09 -2.10
C ILE A 134 -11.84 3.13 -1.83
N LYS A 135 -12.64 2.84 -0.80
CA LYS A 135 -13.80 3.65 -0.41
C LYS A 135 -13.45 4.81 0.51
N THR A 136 -12.60 4.56 1.51
CA THR A 136 -12.15 5.59 2.44
C THR A 136 -10.90 6.26 1.92
N LYS A 137 -10.91 7.59 1.84
CA LYS A 137 -9.83 8.41 1.33
C LYS A 137 -9.51 9.50 2.34
N VAL A 138 -8.23 9.60 2.71
CA VAL A 138 -7.68 10.71 3.48
C VAL A 138 -6.84 11.54 2.53
N ILE A 139 -7.28 12.78 2.29
CA ILE A 139 -6.73 13.62 1.22
C ILE A 139 -6.13 14.86 1.87
N LEU A 140 -4.83 15.02 1.70
CA LEU A 140 -4.12 16.24 2.09
C LEU A 140 -4.12 17.23 0.91
N ASN A 141 -3.29 18.26 0.98
CA ASN A 141 -3.13 19.20 -0.12
C ASN A 141 -2.64 18.46 -1.39
N LEU A 142 -3.48 18.48 -2.43
CA LEU A 142 -3.15 18.06 -3.79
C LEU A 142 -3.43 19.23 -4.72
N SER A 143 -2.39 19.70 -5.41
CA SER A 143 -2.49 20.84 -6.33
C SER A 143 -2.84 20.43 -7.76
N GLU A 144 -2.58 19.17 -8.12
CA GLU A 144 -2.72 18.70 -9.50
C GLU A 144 -4.18 18.31 -9.83
N GLU A 145 -4.74 18.90 -10.88
CA GLU A 145 -6.16 18.71 -11.22
C GLU A 145 -6.46 17.27 -11.71
N SER A 146 -5.52 16.64 -12.43
CA SER A 146 -5.56 15.23 -12.85
C SER A 146 -5.66 14.30 -11.66
N ALA A 147 -4.80 14.48 -10.65
CA ALA A 147 -4.84 13.71 -9.41
C ALA A 147 -6.20 13.85 -8.69
N ILE A 148 -6.73 15.07 -8.57
CA ILE A 148 -8.04 15.34 -7.93
C ILE A 148 -9.18 14.67 -8.70
N ARG A 149 -9.14 14.70 -10.04
CA ARG A 149 -10.15 14.04 -10.89
C ARG A 149 -10.14 12.53 -10.70
N CYS A 150 -8.97 11.91 -10.62
CA CYS A 150 -8.81 10.46 -10.42
C CYS A 150 -9.50 9.98 -9.13
N LEU A 151 -9.46 10.78 -8.07
CA LEU A 151 -10.04 10.44 -6.77
C LEU A 151 -11.58 10.41 -6.74
N ASN A 152 -12.26 10.84 -7.82
CA ASN A 152 -13.72 10.86 -7.95
C ASN A 152 -14.46 11.47 -6.74
N LEU A 153 -13.98 12.62 -6.28
CA LEU A 153 -14.54 13.30 -5.10
C LEU A 153 -15.85 14.04 -5.43
N PRO A 154 -16.74 14.25 -4.45
CA PRO A 154 -17.88 15.15 -4.61
C PRO A 154 -17.44 16.56 -5.03
N ALA A 155 -18.22 17.24 -5.87
CA ALA A 155 -17.87 18.57 -6.42
C ALA A 155 -17.51 19.60 -5.33
N ARG A 156 -18.19 19.55 -4.17
CA ARG A 156 -17.93 20.41 -3.01
C ARG A 156 -16.54 20.24 -2.37
N LEU A 157 -15.87 19.10 -2.59
CA LEU A 157 -14.53 18.85 -2.07
C LEU A 157 -13.45 19.20 -3.09
N LYS A 158 -13.74 19.03 -4.38
CA LYS A 158 -12.75 19.27 -5.45
C LYS A 158 -12.12 20.66 -5.38
N TRP A 159 -12.91 21.70 -5.07
CA TRP A 159 -12.40 23.07 -4.96
C TRP A 159 -11.65 23.35 -3.64
N LYS A 160 -11.88 22.55 -2.59
CA LYS A 160 -11.24 22.71 -1.28
C LYS A 160 -9.86 22.06 -1.22
N VAL A 161 -9.69 20.89 -1.85
CA VAL A 161 -8.46 20.09 -1.79
C VAL A 161 -7.18 20.87 -2.14
N PRO A 162 -7.13 21.70 -3.21
CA PRO A 162 -5.95 22.50 -3.54
C PRO A 162 -5.59 23.57 -2.51
N ASN A 163 -6.56 23.99 -1.69
CA ASN A 163 -6.44 25.11 -0.77
C ASN A 163 -6.18 24.65 0.68
N LEU A 164 -5.96 23.35 0.92
CA LEU A 164 -5.70 22.82 2.25
C LEU A 164 -4.33 23.30 2.77
N THR A 165 -4.31 23.84 3.99
CA THR A 165 -3.06 24.16 4.68
C THR A 165 -2.34 22.90 5.14
N ARG A 166 -1.04 23.00 5.38
CA ARG A 166 -0.23 21.87 5.85
C ARG A 166 -0.82 21.26 7.13
N GLY A 167 -1.05 19.95 7.10
CA GLY A 167 -1.64 19.20 8.21
C GLY A 167 -3.17 19.17 8.22
N ASN A 168 -3.85 19.98 7.40
CA ASN A 168 -5.27 19.85 7.17
C ASN A 168 -5.53 18.72 6.16
N MET A 169 -6.63 18.01 6.36
CA MET A 169 -7.03 16.92 5.50
C MET A 169 -8.54 16.87 5.34
N VAL A 170 -8.97 16.33 4.21
CA VAL A 170 -10.35 15.94 3.95
C VAL A 170 -10.45 14.43 4.07
N ILE A 171 -11.37 13.97 4.92
CA ILE A 171 -11.70 12.55 5.02
C ILE A 171 -13.03 12.32 4.28
N HIS A 172 -12.98 11.42 3.30
CA HIS A 172 -14.15 11.00 2.54
C HIS A 172 -14.32 9.48 2.67
N SER A 173 -15.50 9.05 3.08
CA SER A 173 -15.94 7.66 3.03
C SER A 173 -17.38 7.64 2.52
N PRO A 174 -17.78 6.67 1.67
CA PRO A 174 -19.14 6.61 1.12
C PRO A 174 -20.22 6.42 2.20
N ASP A 175 -19.87 5.85 3.36
CA ASP A 175 -20.82 5.66 4.47
C ASP A 175 -21.06 6.97 5.25
N TYR A 176 -20.21 7.97 5.08
CA TYR A 176 -20.39 9.31 5.64
C TYR A 176 -20.94 10.24 4.55
N CYS A 177 -22.20 10.63 4.69
CA CYS A 177 -22.85 11.57 3.78
C CYS A 177 -22.09 12.90 3.68
N ASP A 178 -21.36 13.30 4.73
CA ASP A 178 -20.60 14.54 4.76
C ASP A 178 -19.09 14.31 4.93
N PRO A 179 -18.26 14.81 3.98
CA PRO A 179 -16.83 14.79 4.12
C PRO A 179 -16.43 15.70 5.28
N THR A 180 -15.57 15.16 6.13
CA THR A 180 -15.16 15.84 7.35
C THR A 180 -13.79 16.46 7.14
N GLU A 181 -13.70 17.77 7.35
CA GLU A 181 -12.43 18.47 7.42
C GLU A 181 -11.81 18.24 8.80
N VAL A 182 -10.60 17.72 8.82
CA VAL A 182 -9.86 17.47 10.05
C VAL A 182 -8.66 18.40 10.10
N THR A 183 -8.59 19.17 11.18
CA THR A 183 -7.43 20.00 11.48
C THR A 183 -6.37 19.12 12.15
N GLY A 184 -5.16 19.10 11.57
CA GLY A 184 -4.03 18.38 12.15
C GLY A 184 -3.56 18.98 13.47
N LEU A 185 -2.58 18.32 14.08
CA LEU A 185 -1.98 18.81 15.32
C LEU A 185 -1.28 20.16 15.11
N SER A 186 -1.31 21.01 16.14
CA SER A 186 -0.63 22.32 16.13
C SER A 186 0.89 22.26 15.98
N ARG A 187 1.48 21.08 16.14
CA ARG A 187 2.91 20.80 15.95
C ARG A 187 3.09 19.62 15.01
N CYS A 188 4.01 19.75 14.07
CA CYS A 188 4.39 18.64 13.21
C CYS A 188 5.13 17.58 14.05
N LEU A 189 4.63 16.34 14.05
CA LEU A 189 5.28 15.23 14.76
C LEU A 189 6.44 14.62 13.97
N VAL A 190 6.50 14.90 12.66
CA VAL A 190 7.54 14.39 11.76
C VAL A 190 8.54 15.50 11.48
N ARG A 191 9.82 15.26 11.76
CA ARG A 191 10.89 16.14 11.30
C ARG A 191 11.22 15.75 9.87
N HIS A 192 10.67 16.47 8.89
CA HIS A 192 11.22 16.39 7.53
C HIS A 192 12.66 16.90 7.61
N GLY A 193 13.62 16.01 7.34
CA GLY A 193 15.04 16.39 7.26
C GLY A 193 15.22 17.50 6.22
N ARG A 194 16.21 18.36 6.48
CA ARG A 194 16.69 19.33 5.49
C ARG A 194 17.45 18.62 4.37
#